data_AF-A0A958NJX3-F1
#
_entry.id   AF-A0A958NJX3-F1
#
_cell.length_a   1.000
_cell.length_b   1.000
_cell.length_c   1.000
_cell.angle_alpha   90.00
_cell.angle_beta   90.00
_cell.angle_gamma   90.00
#
_symmetry.space_group_name_H-M   'P 1'
#
loop_
_entity.id
_entity.type
_entity.pdbx_description
1 polymer ?
#
loop_
_entity_poly.entity_id
_entity_poly.type
_entity_poly.pdbx_seq_one_letter_code
_entity_poly.pdbx_strand_id
1 'polypeptide(L)'
;FEAEQHVYEYPKGKIDDFEKFNSFICDDKIFQIASSRKEMSFIIKDLNNTVLKEFYLHRDKPIAFKNGPIIQEGQTAIPFKTTRELEATSKFLRKVSSGNIGVSIIKVADLYEITIGGYKLVPTGGPGFGMTSTTAFDSNTNTFVPVFNPTFNNFYSHSTTKATFFDTVLTENLEYVKKEFEPGLNNTIDSYMVDYDGITGEDVFFHNNTPYYAYFNLKEKQFNLIKFK
;
A
#
# COMPACT_ATOMS: atom_id res chain seq x y z
N PHE A 1 20.02 32.48 -4.68
CA PHE A 1 19.10 31.38 -4.35
C PHE A 1 19.65 30.77 -3.08
N GLU A 2 18.94 30.92 -1.97
CA GLU A 2 19.29 30.29 -0.70
C GLU A 2 18.51 28.99 -0.58
N ALA A 3 19.18 27.93 -0.13
CA ALA A 3 18.58 26.63 0.10
C ALA A 3 18.59 26.36 1.61
N GLU A 4 17.43 26.07 2.16
CA GLU A 4 17.28 25.66 3.56
C GLU A 4 16.97 24.16 3.61
N GLN A 5 17.64 23.45 4.51
CA GLN A 5 17.43 22.02 4.73
C GLN A 5 16.87 21.82 6.14
N HIS A 6 15.69 21.21 6.23
CA HIS A 6 15.11 20.75 7.49
C HIS A 6 15.21 19.23 7.61
N VAL A 7 15.56 18.75 8.80
CA VAL A 7 15.68 17.33 9.11
C VAL A 7 14.64 16.95 10.16
N TYR A 8 13.86 15.90 9.87
CA TYR A 8 12.76 15.43 10.73
C TYR A 8 13.03 14.00 11.19
N GLU A 9 13.45 13.87 12.45
CA GLU A 9 13.77 12.58 13.06
C GLU A 9 12.52 11.70 13.25
N TYR A 10 12.60 10.44 12.84
CA TYR A 10 11.54 9.47 13.12
C TYR A 10 11.49 9.12 14.62
N PRO A 11 10.31 8.73 15.15
CA PRO A 11 10.20 8.27 16.52
C PRO A 11 11.02 7.00 16.74
N LYS A 12 11.51 6.79 17.96
CA LYS A 12 12.15 5.53 18.37
C LYS A 12 11.11 4.58 18.96
N GLY A 13 11.31 3.29 18.76
CA GLY A 13 10.44 2.29 19.36
C GLY A 13 10.59 2.23 20.88
N LYS A 14 9.51 1.81 21.56
CA LYS A 14 9.44 1.71 23.02
C LYS A 14 9.86 0.31 23.50
N ILE A 15 9.85 -0.68 22.61
CA ILE A 15 10.07 -2.12 22.86
C ILE A 15 11.12 -2.69 21.91
N ASP A 16 11.12 -2.27 20.65
CA ASP A 16 12.04 -2.75 19.61
C ASP A 16 12.48 -1.58 18.76
N ASP A 17 13.66 -1.67 18.16
CA ASP A 17 14.03 -0.70 17.14
C ASP A 17 13.08 -0.79 15.95
N PHE A 18 12.63 0.37 15.46
CA PHE A 18 11.83 0.41 14.24
C PHE A 18 12.72 0.14 13.03
N GLU A 19 12.19 -0.65 12.10
CA GLU A 19 12.92 -1.09 10.90
C GLU A 19 12.34 -0.49 9.62
N LYS A 20 11.10 0.00 9.68
CA LYS A 20 10.34 0.49 8.54
C LYS A 20 9.79 1.87 8.84
N PHE A 21 9.93 2.78 7.87
CA PHE A 21 9.59 4.19 8.00
C PHE A 21 8.92 4.70 6.73
N ASN A 22 7.97 5.61 6.87
CA ASN A 22 7.44 6.39 5.75
C ASN A 22 6.88 7.72 6.28
N SER A 23 6.83 8.74 5.44
CA SER A 23 6.25 10.05 5.76
C SER A 23 5.36 10.52 4.63
N PHE A 24 4.30 11.24 4.98
CA PHE A 24 3.43 11.94 4.04
C PHE A 24 3.23 13.37 4.50
N ILE A 25 3.25 14.32 3.56
CA ILE A 25 3.00 15.73 3.84
C ILE A 25 1.60 16.05 3.33
N CYS A 26 0.77 16.61 4.20
CA CYS A 26 -0.56 17.09 3.86
C CYS A 26 -0.80 18.40 4.62
N ASP A 27 -1.25 19.44 3.90
CA ASP A 27 -1.27 20.82 4.39
C ASP A 27 0.11 21.25 4.94
N ASP A 28 0.12 21.77 6.17
CA ASP A 28 1.27 22.22 6.95
C ASP A 28 1.76 21.16 7.95
N LYS A 29 1.46 19.88 7.71
CA LYS A 29 1.73 18.78 8.64
C LYS A 29 2.50 17.64 7.97
N ILE A 30 3.37 17.03 8.77
CA ILE A 30 4.17 15.86 8.40
C ILE A 30 3.68 14.67 9.21
N PHE A 31 3.18 13.67 8.52
CA PHE A 31 2.64 12.45 9.08
C PHE A 31 3.68 11.35 8.91
N GLN A 32 4.29 10.92 10.00
CA GLN A 32 5.35 9.92 9.98
C GLN A 32 4.88 8.62 10.62
N ILE A 33 5.15 7.51 9.96
CA ILE A 33 4.95 6.17 10.51
C ILE A 33 6.29 5.47 10.66
N ALA A 34 6.43 4.74 11.76
CA ALA A 34 7.58 3.90 12.02
C ALA A 34 7.11 2.59 12.67
N SER A 35 7.65 1.45 12.25
CA SER A 35 7.15 0.14 12.71
C SER A 35 8.26 -0.90 12.88
N SER A 36 8.01 -1.80 13.82
CA SER A 36 8.66 -3.10 13.97
C SER A 36 7.58 -4.19 14.02
N ARG A 37 8.00 -5.45 14.16
CA ARG A 37 7.06 -6.58 14.32
C ARG A 37 6.27 -6.53 15.63
N LYS A 38 6.72 -5.75 16.61
CA LYS A 38 6.12 -5.68 17.96
C LYS A 38 5.25 -4.45 18.14
N GLU A 39 5.57 -3.35 17.48
CA GLU A 39 4.94 -2.05 17.71
C GLU A 39 5.03 -1.14 16.50
N MET A 40 4.20 -0.11 16.48
CA MET A 40 4.23 0.98 15.50
C MET A 40 3.92 2.30 16.18
N SER A 41 4.59 3.35 15.72
CA SER A 41 4.30 4.75 16.06
C SER A 41 3.79 5.47 14.82
N PHE A 42 2.69 6.19 14.97
CA PHE A 42 2.17 7.14 13.98
C PHE A 42 2.18 8.53 14.63
N ILE A 43 3.06 9.39 14.15
CA ILE A 43 3.31 10.71 14.73
C ILE A 43 3.02 11.80 13.70
N ILE A 44 2.41 12.88 14.16
CA ILE A 44 2.05 14.03 13.34
C ILE A 44 2.80 15.23 13.87
N LYS A 45 3.50 15.93 12.99
CA LYS A 45 4.31 17.10 13.32
C LYS A 45 3.92 18.29 12.45
N ASP A 46 4.23 19.48 12.91
CA ASP A 46 4.27 20.66 12.05
C ASP A 46 5.57 20.72 11.22
N LEU A 47 5.65 21.69 10.30
CA LEU A 47 6.87 21.98 9.54
C LEU A 47 8.03 22.53 10.39
N ASN A 48 7.83 22.78 11.68
CA ASN A 48 8.89 23.17 12.62
C ASN A 48 9.39 21.98 13.45
N ASN A 49 8.97 20.75 13.09
CA ASN A 49 9.31 19.50 13.78
C ASN A 49 8.74 19.40 15.21
N THR A 50 7.72 20.19 15.55
CA THR A 50 6.94 20.09 16.79
C THR A 50 5.96 18.95 16.68
N VAL A 51 5.96 18.05 17.66
CA VAL A 51 5.00 16.94 17.73
C VAL A 51 3.62 17.47 18.13
N LEU A 52 2.63 17.27 17.26
CA LEU A 52 1.24 17.67 17.47
C LEU A 52 0.42 16.53 18.06
N LYS A 53 0.63 15.29 17.60
CA LYS A 53 -0.09 14.10 18.06
C LYS A 53 0.74 12.85 17.83
N GLU A 54 0.59 11.86 18.71
CA GLU A 54 1.16 10.52 18.56
C GLU A 54 0.07 9.47 18.82
N PHE A 55 -0.02 8.51 17.91
CA PHE A 55 -0.78 7.28 18.09
C PHE A 55 0.18 6.10 18.13
N TYR A 56 -0.07 5.18 19.07
CA TYR A 56 0.82 4.05 19.31
C TYR A 56 0.07 2.72 19.21
N LEU A 57 0.66 1.75 18.50
CA LEU A 57 0.15 0.39 18.37
C LEU A 57 1.09 -0.58 19.06
N HIS A 58 0.50 -1.52 19.78
CA HIS A 58 1.18 -2.69 20.33
C HIS A 58 0.59 -3.96 19.74
N ARG A 59 1.42 -4.95 19.42
CA ARG A 59 1.00 -6.23 18.80
C ARG A 59 -0.13 -6.96 19.52
N ASP A 60 -0.20 -6.82 20.84
CA ASP A 60 -1.16 -7.55 21.69
C ASP A 60 -2.35 -6.67 22.12
N LYS A 61 -2.42 -5.43 21.65
CA LYS A 61 -3.56 -4.52 21.91
C LYS A 61 -4.35 -4.28 20.62
N PRO A 62 -5.69 -4.19 20.68
CA PRO A 62 -6.49 -3.74 19.54
C PRO A 62 -6.06 -2.33 19.10
N ILE A 63 -6.15 -2.05 17.80
CA ILE A 63 -5.93 -0.70 17.26
C ILE A 63 -7.12 0.17 17.67
N ALA A 64 -6.88 1.18 18.51
CA ALA A 64 -7.93 2.03 19.08
C ALA A 64 -8.47 3.08 18.10
N PHE A 65 -7.68 3.46 17.10
CA PHE A 65 -7.97 4.51 16.12
C PHE A 65 -8.10 3.88 14.73
N LYS A 66 -9.19 3.13 14.50
CA LYS A 66 -9.49 2.58 13.17
C LYS A 66 -10.98 2.68 12.87
N ASN A 67 -11.32 2.92 11.62
CA ASN A 67 -12.68 3.11 11.14
C ASN A 67 -13.25 1.87 10.44
N GLY A 68 -12.48 0.79 10.35
CA GLY A 68 -12.87 -0.47 9.75
C GLY A 68 -12.07 -1.67 10.26
N PRO A 69 -12.27 -2.87 9.68
CA PRO A 69 -11.37 -3.99 9.89
C PRO A 69 -9.98 -3.72 9.27
N ILE A 70 -9.00 -4.53 9.62
CA ILE A 70 -7.71 -4.50 8.94
C ILE A 70 -7.86 -5.29 7.65
N ILE A 71 -7.66 -4.65 6.52
CA ILE A 71 -7.82 -5.23 5.19
C ILE A 71 -6.49 -5.80 4.69
N GLN A 72 -6.57 -6.90 3.96
CA GLN A 72 -5.51 -7.41 3.11
C GLN A 72 -6.04 -7.63 1.70
N GLU A 73 -5.41 -6.97 0.74
CA GLU A 73 -5.75 -7.03 -0.68
C GLU A 73 -4.62 -7.62 -1.53
N GLY A 74 -4.97 -8.18 -2.68
CA GLY A 74 -4.06 -8.86 -3.61
C GLY A 74 -4.20 -10.38 -3.59
N GLN A 75 -3.22 -11.13 -4.12
CA GLN A 75 -3.33 -12.59 -4.24
C GLN A 75 -3.55 -13.25 -2.87
N THR A 76 -4.74 -13.81 -2.64
CA THR A 76 -5.07 -14.58 -1.43
C THR A 76 -4.99 -16.08 -1.69
N ALA A 77 -5.06 -16.88 -0.62
CA ALA A 77 -5.03 -18.34 -0.71
C ALA A 77 -6.33 -18.93 -1.31
N ILE A 78 -7.37 -18.11 -1.49
CA ILE A 78 -8.66 -18.51 -2.05
C ILE A 78 -8.72 -17.98 -3.49
N PRO A 79 -8.87 -18.87 -4.50
CA PRO A 79 -9.17 -18.43 -5.87
C PRO A 79 -10.40 -17.52 -5.86
N PHE A 80 -10.38 -16.42 -6.61
CA PHE A 80 -11.50 -15.46 -6.75
C PHE A 80 -11.83 -14.55 -5.56
N LYS A 81 -11.08 -14.62 -4.44
CA LYS A 81 -11.20 -13.65 -3.34
C LYS A 81 -9.91 -12.85 -3.24
N THR A 82 -9.92 -11.59 -3.64
CA THR A 82 -8.76 -10.68 -3.61
C THR A 82 -8.61 -9.96 -2.26
N THR A 83 -9.67 -9.95 -1.43
CA THR A 83 -9.72 -9.19 -0.18
C THR A 83 -10.01 -10.09 1.02
N ARG A 84 -9.28 -9.91 2.12
CA ARG A 84 -9.50 -10.61 3.39
C ARG A 84 -9.33 -9.66 4.57
N GLU A 85 -10.20 -9.81 5.57
CA GLU A 85 -10.06 -9.14 6.86
C GLU A 85 -9.10 -9.88 7.81
N LEU A 86 -8.36 -9.10 8.59
CA LEU A 86 -7.47 -9.55 9.66
C LEU A 86 -7.98 -9.01 11.00
N GLU A 87 -8.15 -9.92 11.95
CA GLU A 87 -8.71 -9.56 13.27
C GLU A 87 -7.67 -8.98 14.24
N ALA A 88 -6.38 -9.31 14.06
CA ALA A 88 -5.35 -9.08 15.08
C ALA A 88 -4.27 -8.08 14.64
N THR A 89 -3.94 -7.14 15.52
CA THR A 89 -2.86 -6.15 15.37
C THR A 89 -1.51 -6.81 15.11
N SER A 90 -1.22 -7.95 15.76
CA SER A 90 0.00 -8.73 15.52
C SER A 90 0.13 -9.22 14.07
N LYS A 91 -0.97 -9.59 13.41
CA LYS A 91 -0.97 -9.99 11.98
C LYS A 91 -0.69 -8.79 11.08
N PHE A 92 -1.25 -7.62 11.42
CA PHE A 92 -0.97 -6.36 10.74
C PHE A 92 0.50 -5.98 10.84
N LEU A 93 1.03 -5.82 12.06
CA LEU A 93 2.42 -5.41 12.32
C LEU A 93 3.43 -6.34 11.64
N ARG A 94 3.20 -7.66 11.70
CA ARG A 94 4.04 -8.64 11.00
C ARG A 94 4.08 -8.41 9.50
N LYS A 95 2.95 -8.09 8.88
CA LYS A 95 2.83 -7.93 7.43
C LYS A 95 3.46 -6.62 6.97
N VAL A 96 3.14 -5.51 7.62
CA VAL A 96 3.71 -4.19 7.27
C VAL A 96 5.22 -4.13 7.51
N SER A 97 5.71 -4.77 8.57
CA SER A 97 7.16 -4.85 8.85
C SER A 97 7.91 -5.75 7.86
N SER A 98 7.24 -6.75 7.27
CA SER A 98 7.84 -7.64 6.26
C SER A 98 7.87 -7.05 4.85
N GLY A 99 7.20 -5.92 4.62
CA GLY A 99 7.08 -5.27 3.32
C GLY A 99 7.60 -3.83 3.35
N ASN A 100 7.05 -3.04 2.42
CA ASN A 100 7.20 -1.59 2.41
C ASN A 100 6.02 -0.97 3.16
N ILE A 101 6.31 -0.18 4.19
CA ILE A 101 5.28 0.53 4.95
C ILE A 101 4.86 1.79 4.19
N GLY A 102 3.59 2.18 4.31
CA GLY A 102 3.03 3.35 3.66
C GLY A 102 1.92 4.00 4.48
N VAL A 103 1.82 5.32 4.33
CA VAL A 103 0.69 6.13 4.79
C VAL A 103 0.22 6.97 3.61
N SER A 104 -1.08 7.02 3.40
CA SER A 104 -1.74 7.89 2.43
C SER A 104 -2.77 8.73 3.16
N ILE A 105 -2.92 9.99 2.75
CA ILE A 105 -3.81 10.95 3.40
C ILE A 105 -4.56 11.71 2.33
N ILE A 106 -5.88 11.73 2.48
CA ILE A 106 -6.78 12.54 1.69
C ILE A 106 -7.50 13.46 2.66
N LYS A 107 -7.43 14.77 2.44
CA LYS A 107 -8.26 15.70 3.19
C LYS A 107 -9.64 15.73 2.52
N VAL A 108 -10.71 15.63 3.30
CA VAL A 108 -12.10 15.74 2.79
C VAL A 108 -12.84 16.67 3.72
N ALA A 109 -13.15 17.87 3.24
CA ALA A 109 -13.57 18.99 4.09
C ALA A 109 -12.58 19.20 5.26
N ASP A 110 -13.06 19.10 6.50
CA ASP A 110 -12.27 19.34 7.73
C ASP A 110 -11.74 18.02 8.36
N LEU A 111 -11.69 16.95 7.57
CA LEU A 111 -11.27 15.63 8.00
C LEU A 111 -10.05 15.15 7.21
N TYR A 112 -9.13 14.50 7.89
CA TYR A 112 -8.06 13.70 7.30
C TYR A 112 -8.50 12.24 7.26
N GLU A 113 -8.78 11.72 6.07
CA GLU A 113 -8.98 10.29 5.82
C GLU A 113 -7.62 9.66 5.51
N ILE A 114 -7.19 8.74 6.38
CA ILE A 114 -5.81 8.24 6.41
C ILE A 114 -5.83 6.73 6.26
N THR A 115 -5.09 6.21 5.27
CA THR A 115 -4.83 4.78 5.11
C THR A 115 -3.42 4.47 5.60
N ILE A 116 -3.30 3.61 6.61
CA ILE A 116 -2.03 3.19 7.19
C ILE A 116 -1.82 1.71 6.89
N GLY A 117 -0.66 1.36 6.31
CA GLY A 117 -0.40 -0.02 6.00
C GLY A 117 0.95 -0.30 5.39
N GLY A 118 0.97 -1.30 4.52
CA GLY A 118 2.15 -1.65 3.76
C GLY A 118 1.83 -2.68 2.69
N TYR A 119 2.71 -2.78 1.71
CA TYR A 119 2.59 -3.70 0.60
C TYR A 119 3.86 -4.51 0.42
N LYS A 120 3.72 -5.65 -0.25
CA LYS A 120 4.86 -6.44 -0.73
C LYS A 120 4.59 -6.92 -2.14
N LEU A 121 5.65 -7.00 -2.92
CA LEU A 121 5.62 -7.70 -4.19
C LEU A 121 5.69 -9.21 -3.91
N VAL A 122 4.76 -9.95 -4.48
CA VAL A 122 4.70 -11.41 -4.42
C VAL A 122 5.06 -11.90 -5.83
N PRO A 123 6.19 -12.60 -6.00
CA PRO A 123 6.48 -13.26 -7.27
C PRO A 123 5.34 -14.23 -7.60
N THR A 124 4.78 -14.14 -8.79
CA THR A 124 3.65 -14.99 -9.22
C THR A 124 4.08 -16.43 -9.57
N GLY A 125 5.28 -16.86 -9.17
CA GLY A 125 5.77 -18.23 -9.24
C GLY A 125 5.96 -18.79 -7.83
N GLY A 126 5.09 -19.70 -7.40
CA GLY A 126 5.19 -20.31 -6.07
C GLY A 126 6.47 -21.14 -5.90
N PRO A 127 6.92 -21.38 -4.66
CA PRO A 127 8.05 -22.28 -4.36
C PRO A 127 7.79 -23.76 -4.71
N GLY A 128 6.66 -24.08 -5.34
CA GLY A 128 6.32 -25.40 -5.89
C GLY A 128 6.20 -25.45 -7.41
N PHE A 129 6.46 -24.35 -8.12
CA PHE A 129 6.51 -24.29 -9.60
C PHE A 129 7.87 -23.77 -10.10
N GLY A 130 8.89 -23.77 -9.24
CA GLY A 130 10.29 -23.52 -9.59
C GLY A 130 11.05 -24.83 -9.68
N MET A 131 11.53 -25.14 -10.89
CA MET A 131 12.21 -26.37 -11.33
C MET A 131 11.33 -27.56 -11.71
N THR A 132 10.36 -27.37 -12.61
CA THR A 132 10.27 -28.38 -13.68
C THR A 132 11.42 -28.04 -14.63
N SER A 133 12.58 -28.68 -14.44
CA SER A 133 13.55 -28.71 -15.53
C SER A 133 12.81 -29.19 -16.77
N THR A 134 12.70 -28.37 -17.81
CA THR A 134 12.21 -28.88 -19.09
C THR A 134 13.23 -29.92 -19.52
N THR A 135 12.84 -31.19 -19.53
CA THR A 135 13.74 -32.27 -19.91
C THR A 135 13.83 -32.30 -21.43
N ALA A 136 15.01 -32.02 -21.99
CA ALA A 136 15.27 -32.31 -23.39
C ALA A 136 15.79 -33.75 -23.51
N PHE A 137 15.38 -34.43 -24.57
CA PHE A 137 15.88 -35.75 -24.88
C PHE A 137 17.22 -35.63 -25.60
N ASP A 138 18.30 -36.09 -24.96
CA ASP A 138 19.63 -36.16 -25.57
C ASP A 138 19.74 -37.47 -26.36
N SER A 139 19.77 -37.36 -27.70
CA SER A 139 19.82 -38.50 -28.62
C SER A 139 21.16 -39.24 -28.60
N ASN A 140 22.24 -38.65 -28.07
CA ASN A 140 23.54 -39.32 -27.97
C ASN A 140 23.64 -40.22 -26.75
N THR A 141 22.96 -39.85 -25.65
CA THR A 141 22.96 -40.62 -24.41
C THR A 141 21.66 -41.39 -24.18
N ASN A 142 20.63 -41.14 -25.00
CA ASN A 142 19.28 -41.70 -24.87
C ASN A 142 18.65 -41.39 -23.50
N THR A 143 18.97 -40.23 -22.92
CA THR A 143 18.49 -39.81 -21.60
C THR A 143 17.84 -38.44 -21.64
N PHE A 144 16.95 -38.20 -20.68
CA PHE A 144 16.32 -36.90 -20.47
C PHE A 144 17.24 -36.04 -19.60
N VAL A 145 17.75 -34.94 -20.16
CA VAL A 145 18.62 -33.99 -19.45
C VAL A 145 17.86 -32.72 -19.08
N PRO A 146 18.05 -32.18 -17.87
CA PRO A 146 17.41 -30.94 -17.45
C PRO A 146 17.98 -29.76 -18.26
N VAL A 147 17.12 -29.07 -19.00
CA VAL A 147 17.50 -27.84 -19.72
C VAL A 147 16.91 -26.64 -19.00
N PHE A 148 17.76 -25.65 -18.72
CA PHE A 148 17.36 -24.38 -18.14
C PHE A 148 16.85 -23.45 -19.26
N ASN A 149 15.56 -23.13 -19.26
CA ASN A 149 14.97 -22.15 -20.17
C ASN A 149 14.80 -20.79 -19.44
N PRO A 150 15.76 -19.86 -19.58
CA PRO A 150 15.69 -18.55 -18.92
C PRO A 150 14.54 -17.68 -19.43
N THR A 151 14.09 -17.90 -20.68
CA THR A 151 12.98 -17.17 -21.29
C THR A 151 11.64 -17.58 -20.70
N PHE A 152 11.43 -18.88 -20.45
CA PHE A 152 10.22 -19.41 -19.80
C PHE A 152 10.10 -18.92 -18.35
N ASN A 153 11.20 -18.91 -17.60
CA ASN A 153 11.21 -18.40 -16.22
C ASN A 153 10.88 -16.90 -16.14
N ASN A 154 11.37 -16.08 -17.08
CA ASN A 154 11.04 -14.65 -17.13
C ASN A 154 9.60 -14.39 -17.59
N PHE A 155 9.05 -15.21 -18.51
CA PHE A 155 7.68 -15.03 -19.01
C PHE A 155 6.61 -15.30 -17.94
N TYR A 156 6.90 -16.17 -16.97
CA TYR A 156 5.98 -16.48 -15.86
C TYR A 156 6.30 -15.71 -14.56
N SER A 157 7.44 -15.02 -14.48
CA SER A 157 7.80 -14.18 -13.34
C SER A 157 7.15 -12.80 -13.45
N HIS A 158 5.83 -12.74 -13.33
CA HIS A 158 5.17 -11.48 -12.98
C HIS A 158 5.28 -11.29 -11.46
N SER A 159 5.09 -10.07 -10.95
CA SER A 159 4.95 -9.84 -9.51
C SER A 159 3.61 -9.18 -9.25
N THR A 160 2.86 -9.69 -8.28
CA THR A 160 1.59 -9.10 -7.86
C THR A 160 1.77 -8.38 -6.53
N THR A 161 1.07 -7.28 -6.34
CA THR A 161 1.13 -6.53 -5.08
C THR A 161 0.15 -7.13 -4.07
N LYS A 162 0.63 -7.34 -2.85
CA LYS A 162 -0.21 -7.73 -1.72
C LYS A 162 -0.14 -6.66 -0.64
N ALA A 163 -1.23 -5.94 -0.44
CA ALA A 163 -1.35 -4.85 0.52
C ALA A 163 -1.97 -5.33 1.85
N THR A 164 -1.69 -4.62 2.93
CA THR A 164 -2.34 -4.79 4.22
C THR A 164 -2.42 -3.45 4.92
N PHE A 165 -3.62 -2.98 5.21
CA PHE A 165 -3.88 -1.63 5.69
C PHE A 165 -5.13 -1.56 6.57
N PHE A 166 -5.31 -0.43 7.23
CA PHE A 166 -6.57 -0.03 7.83
C PHE A 166 -6.73 1.47 7.65
N ASP A 167 -7.97 1.93 7.71
CA ASP A 167 -8.30 3.34 7.58
C ASP A 167 -8.62 3.96 8.94
N THR A 168 -8.25 5.22 9.10
CA THR A 168 -8.59 6.05 10.26
C THR A 168 -8.96 7.46 9.80
N VAL A 169 -9.84 8.11 10.56
CA VAL A 169 -10.25 9.49 10.30
C VAL A 169 -9.87 10.37 11.47
N LEU A 170 -9.20 11.49 11.18
CA LEU A 170 -8.85 12.52 12.15
C LEU A 170 -9.53 13.85 11.79
N THR A 171 -9.92 14.64 12.80
CA THR A 171 -10.29 16.06 12.59
C THR A 171 -9.06 16.91 12.28
N GLU A 172 -9.24 18.17 11.88
CA GLU A 172 -8.14 19.14 11.81
C GLU A 172 -7.34 19.28 13.13
N ASN A 173 -8.02 19.12 14.29
CA ASN A 173 -7.39 19.10 15.61
C ASN A 173 -6.71 17.76 15.95
N LEU A 174 -6.56 16.87 14.96
CA LEU A 174 -5.90 15.56 15.07
C LEU A 174 -6.56 14.59 16.08
N GLU A 175 -7.84 14.80 16.39
CA GLU A 175 -8.63 13.87 17.18
C GLU A 175 -9.27 12.79 16.31
N TYR A 176 -9.26 11.56 16.81
CA TYR A 176 -9.87 10.42 16.13
C TYR A 176 -11.39 10.53 16.09
N VAL A 177 -11.97 10.32 14.90
CA VAL A 177 -13.41 10.30 14.68
C VAL A 177 -13.85 8.92 14.24
N LYS A 178 -14.76 8.30 14.99
CA LYS A 178 -15.42 7.07 14.57
C LYS A 178 -16.52 7.41 13.55
N LYS A 179 -16.27 7.01 12.31
CA LYS A 179 -17.10 7.15 11.11
C LYS A 179 -17.18 5.78 10.45
N GLU A 180 -18.36 5.37 9.99
CA GLU A 180 -18.45 4.18 9.15
C GLU A 180 -17.72 4.46 7.84
N PHE A 181 -16.68 3.66 7.58
CA PHE A 181 -15.96 3.73 6.34
C PHE A 181 -16.82 3.03 5.29
N GLU A 182 -17.62 3.80 4.54
CA GLU A 182 -18.05 3.33 3.22
C GLU A 182 -16.77 3.09 2.41
N PRO A 183 -16.70 2.02 1.59
CA PRO A 183 -15.50 1.72 0.82
C PRO A 183 -15.04 2.98 0.09
N GLY A 184 -13.95 3.58 0.57
CA GLY A 184 -13.61 4.97 0.30
C GLY A 184 -13.34 5.25 -1.17
N LEU A 185 -12.99 6.50 -1.48
CA LEU A 185 -12.63 7.01 -2.81
C LEU A 185 -11.82 6.05 -3.70
N ASN A 186 -10.98 5.17 -3.13
CA ASN A 186 -10.28 4.11 -3.86
C ASN A 186 -11.21 3.07 -4.50
N ASN A 187 -12.28 2.61 -3.84
CA ASN A 187 -13.29 1.75 -4.45
C ASN A 187 -14.08 2.49 -5.54
N THR A 188 -14.25 3.80 -5.40
CA THR A 188 -14.87 4.63 -6.44
C THR A 188 -13.92 4.72 -7.63
N ILE A 189 -12.67 5.13 -7.43
CA ILE A 189 -11.65 5.21 -8.50
C ILE A 189 -11.50 3.85 -9.19
N ASP A 190 -11.36 2.74 -8.45
CA ASP A 190 -11.28 1.38 -9.01
C ASP A 190 -12.53 1.01 -9.83
N SER A 191 -13.72 1.44 -9.40
CA SER A 191 -14.96 1.23 -10.19
C SER A 191 -15.04 2.08 -11.46
N TYR A 192 -14.28 3.18 -11.52
CA TYR A 192 -14.18 4.08 -12.69
C TYR A 192 -12.92 3.85 -13.53
N MET A 193 -11.96 3.05 -13.05
CA MET A 193 -10.86 2.52 -13.85
C MET A 193 -11.45 1.54 -14.85
N VAL A 194 -11.63 2.02 -16.08
CA VAL A 194 -12.32 1.24 -17.10
C VAL A 194 -11.36 0.18 -17.65
N ASP A 195 -11.61 -1.09 -17.36
CA ASP A 195 -10.83 -2.20 -17.92
C ASP A 195 -11.31 -2.48 -19.36
N TYR A 196 -10.89 -1.65 -20.32
CA TYR A 196 -11.12 -1.89 -21.74
C TYR A 196 -9.85 -1.78 -22.59
N ASP A 197 -9.82 -2.60 -23.63
CA ASP A 197 -8.69 -2.71 -24.55
C ASP A 197 -8.48 -1.39 -25.32
N GLY A 198 -7.32 -0.74 -25.13
CA GLY A 198 -6.96 0.54 -25.79
C GLY A 198 -6.87 1.77 -24.89
N ILE A 199 -6.90 1.62 -23.55
CA ILE A 199 -6.49 2.68 -22.63
C ILE A 199 -4.96 2.76 -22.53
N THR A 200 -4.41 3.98 -22.47
CA THR A 200 -3.02 4.25 -22.07
C THR A 200 -2.91 5.52 -21.23
N GLY A 201 -1.75 5.74 -20.59
CA GLY A 201 -1.44 7.00 -19.89
C GLY A 201 -2.34 7.24 -18.68
N GLU A 202 -2.67 6.17 -17.96
CA GLU A 202 -3.49 6.23 -16.75
C GLU A 202 -2.73 6.91 -15.61
N ASP A 203 -3.38 7.85 -14.94
CA ASP A 203 -2.85 8.52 -13.76
C ASP A 203 -3.97 8.90 -12.78
N VAL A 204 -3.66 8.84 -11.49
CA VAL A 204 -4.54 9.30 -10.41
C VAL A 204 -3.79 10.36 -9.63
N PHE A 205 -4.31 11.57 -9.63
CA PHE A 205 -3.67 12.71 -8.98
C PHE A 205 -4.68 13.60 -8.25
N PHE A 206 -4.18 14.40 -7.32
CA PHE A 206 -4.98 15.36 -6.57
C PHE A 206 -4.73 16.78 -7.09
N HIS A 207 -5.81 17.53 -7.31
CA HIS A 207 -5.73 18.96 -7.59
C HIS A 207 -6.76 19.70 -6.72
N ASN A 208 -6.30 20.67 -5.92
CA ASN A 208 -7.09 21.37 -4.90
C ASN A 208 -7.87 20.38 -4.01
N ASN A 209 -7.17 19.36 -3.55
CA ASN A 209 -7.72 18.35 -2.65
C ASN A 209 -8.91 17.56 -3.26
N THR A 210 -9.08 17.64 -4.59
CA THR A 210 -10.04 16.83 -5.34
C THR A 210 -9.26 15.77 -6.13
N PRO A 211 -9.61 14.49 -6.02
CA PRO A 211 -9.01 13.44 -6.82
C PRO A 211 -9.50 13.47 -8.27
N TYR A 212 -8.58 13.17 -9.18
CA TYR A 212 -8.81 13.03 -10.61
C TYR A 212 -8.25 11.70 -11.09
N TYR A 213 -8.96 11.07 -12.02
CA TYR A 213 -8.45 9.95 -12.82
C TYR A 213 -8.35 10.40 -14.27
N ALA A 214 -7.16 10.32 -14.83
CA ALA A 214 -6.86 10.67 -16.20
C ALA A 214 -6.49 9.42 -17.00
N TYR A 215 -6.97 9.33 -18.23
CA TYR A 215 -6.56 8.28 -19.17
C TYR A 215 -6.75 8.70 -20.62
N PHE A 216 -6.00 8.09 -21.53
CA PHE A 216 -6.13 8.29 -22.96
C PHE A 216 -6.81 7.09 -23.62
N ASN A 217 -7.90 7.33 -24.34
CA ASN A 217 -8.56 6.34 -25.19
C ASN A 217 -7.90 6.35 -26.58
N LEU A 218 -7.10 5.33 -26.91
CA LEU A 218 -6.45 5.22 -28.23
C LEU A 218 -7.45 5.03 -29.37
N LYS A 219 -8.55 4.30 -29.15
CA LYS A 219 -9.55 3.99 -30.17
C LYS A 219 -10.31 5.25 -30.60
N GLU A 220 -10.68 6.07 -29.63
CA GLU A 220 -11.44 7.30 -29.86
C GLU A 220 -10.56 8.54 -30.02
N LYS A 221 -9.26 8.43 -29.72
CA LYS A 221 -8.27 9.52 -29.69
C LYS A 221 -8.67 10.65 -28.74
N GLN A 222 -9.11 10.28 -27.54
CA GLN A 222 -9.63 11.21 -26.53
C GLN A 222 -8.84 11.13 -25.24
N PHE A 223 -8.54 12.30 -24.66
CA PHE A 223 -8.10 12.42 -23.28
C PHE A 223 -9.32 12.56 -22.38
N ASN A 224 -9.41 11.68 -21.38
CA ASN A 224 -10.50 11.64 -20.43
C ASN A 224 -9.99 12.03 -19.06
N LEU A 225 -10.74 12.89 -18.37
CA LEU A 225 -10.43 13.35 -17.04
C LEU A 225 -11.69 13.26 -16.19
N ILE A 226 -11.71 12.31 -15.26
CA ILE A 226 -12.81 12.08 -14.34
C ILE A 226 -12.49 12.80 -13.04
N LYS A 227 -13.36 13.73 -12.66
CA LYS A 227 -13.33 14.42 -11.37
C LYS A 227 -14.24 13.68 -10.40
N PHE A 228 -13.71 13.21 -9.29
CA PHE A 228 -14.52 12.65 -8.21
C PHE A 228 -14.98 13.77 -7.28
N LYS A 229 -16.22 13.68 -6.77
CA LYS A 229 -16.81 14.66 -5.86
C LYS A 229 -17.03 14.05 -4.50
#